data_AF-A0A938JCP7-F1
#
_entry.id   AF-A0A938JCP7-F1
#
_cell.length_a   1.000
_cell.length_b   1.000
_cell.length_c   1.000
_cell.angle_alpha   90.00
_cell.angle_beta   90.00
_cell.angle_gamma   90.00
#
_symmetry.space_group_name_H-M   'P 1'
#
loop_
_entity.id
_entity.type
_entity.pdbx_description
1 polymer ?
#
loop_
_entity_poly.entity_id
_entity_poly.type
_entity_poly.pdbx_seq_one_letter_code
_entity_poly.pdbx_strand_id
1 'polypeptide(L)'
;MRTTLTIDDDLAALLHAEARASGRTFRAVVNQALRDGLLREVEQDRYEPPVHDLGIRPGIDLTKALQLVGQMEDEEVVRKMEVGK
;
A
#
# COMPACT_ATOMS: atom_id res chain seq x y z
N MET A 1 13.11 -17.72 -32.39
CA MET A 1 13.75 -16.53 -33.00
C MET A 1 15.17 -16.36 -32.42
N ARG A 2 16.12 -15.81 -33.19
CA ARG A 2 17.44 -15.40 -32.70
C ARG A 2 17.49 -13.89 -32.66
N THR A 3 17.80 -13.33 -31.50
CA THR A 3 17.83 -11.89 -31.24
C THR A 3 19.16 -11.55 -30.61
N THR A 4 19.73 -10.39 -30.97
CA THR A 4 20.87 -9.80 -30.28
C THR A 4 20.34 -8.72 -29.35
N LEU A 5 20.70 -8.79 -28.07
CA LEU A 5 20.29 -7.84 -27.03
C LEU A 5 21.55 -7.33 -26.33
N THR A 6 21.60 -6.03 -26.07
CA THR A 6 22.60 -5.44 -25.17
C THR A 6 22.08 -5.54 -23.74
N ILE A 7 22.88 -6.07 -22.83
CA ILE A 7 22.59 -6.16 -21.39
C ILE A 7 23.72 -5.49 -20.63
N ASP A 8 23.37 -4.84 -19.51
CA ASP A 8 24.36 -4.22 -18.63
C ASP A 8 25.25 -5.27 -17.96
N ASP A 9 26.48 -4.88 -17.61
CA ASP A 9 27.52 -5.79 -17.10
C ASP A 9 27.12 -6.45 -15.78
N ASP A 10 26.40 -5.74 -14.92
CA ASP A 10 25.89 -6.25 -13.65
C ASP A 10 24.81 -7.32 -13.86
N LEU A 11 23.87 -7.08 -14.78
CA LEU A 11 22.84 -8.05 -15.14
C LEU A 11 23.45 -9.29 -15.79
N ALA A 12 24.45 -9.11 -16.67
CA ALA A 12 25.19 -10.22 -17.26
C ALA A 12 25.87 -11.09 -16.20
N ALA A 13 26.50 -10.47 -15.19
CA ALA A 13 27.12 -11.18 -14.07
C ALA A 13 26.11 -11.99 -13.26
N LEU A 14 24.94 -11.42 -12.96
CA LEU A 14 23.86 -12.11 -12.24
C LEU A 14 23.34 -13.33 -13.02
N LEU A 15 23.09 -13.16 -14.33
CA LEU A 15 22.62 -14.25 -15.20
C LEU A 15 23.67 -15.37 -15.31
N HIS A 16 24.96 -15.04 -15.34
CA HIS A 16 26.03 -16.02 -15.33
C HIS A 16 26.15 -16.77 -14.00
N ALA A 17 25.99 -16.07 -12.87
CA ALA A 17 25.98 -16.68 -11.55
C ALA A 17 24.82 -17.67 -11.42
N GLU A 18 23.61 -17.27 -11.84
CA GLU A 18 22.43 -18.13 -11.82
C GLU A 18 22.58 -19.35 -12.73
N ALA A 19 23.17 -19.20 -13.92
CA ALA A 19 23.46 -20.32 -14.80
C ALA A 19 24.42 -21.33 -14.17
N ARG A 20 25.45 -20.86 -13.45
CA ARG A 20 26.38 -21.74 -12.71
C ARG A 20 25.69 -22.43 -11.54
N ALA A 21 24.89 -21.71 -10.77
CA ALA A 21 24.19 -22.24 -9.60
C ALA A 21 23.14 -23.29 -9.99
N SER A 22 22.37 -23.03 -11.04
CA SER A 22 21.31 -23.93 -11.52
C SER A 22 21.79 -25.06 -12.44
N GLY A 23 23.05 -25.00 -12.91
CA GLY A 23 23.59 -25.94 -13.91
C GLY A 23 22.94 -25.84 -15.29
N ARG A 24 22.13 -24.80 -15.54
CA ARG A 24 21.41 -24.59 -16.81
C ARG A 24 22.25 -23.77 -17.78
N THR A 25 21.96 -23.92 -19.07
CA THR A 25 22.61 -23.08 -20.08
C THR A 25 22.25 -21.60 -19.90
N PHE A 26 23.18 -20.70 -20.19
CA PHE A 26 22.93 -19.24 -20.09
C PHE A 26 21.68 -18.81 -20.86
N ARG A 27 21.47 -19.35 -22.06
CA ARG A 27 20.24 -19.13 -22.85
C ARG A 27 18.97 -19.56 -22.12
N ALA A 28 18.99 -20.70 -21.43
CA ALA A 28 17.82 -21.19 -20.70
C ALA A 28 17.48 -20.27 -19.52
N VAL A 29 18.50 -19.79 -18.80
CA VAL A 29 18.34 -18.82 -17.70
C VAL A 29 17.79 -17.50 -18.20
N VAL A 30 18.39 -16.91 -19.26
CA VAL A 30 17.93 -15.65 -19.85
C VAL A 30 16.47 -15.73 -20.28
N ASN A 31 16.10 -16.78 -21.02
CA ASN A 31 14.71 -16.92 -21.46
C ASN A 31 13.74 -17.14 -20.30
N GLN A 32 14.15 -17.85 -19.24
CA GLN A 32 13.31 -18.03 -18.07
C GLN A 32 13.12 -16.71 -17.33
N ALA A 33 14.20 -15.97 -17.06
CA ALA A 33 14.13 -14.67 -16.40
C ALA A 33 13.23 -13.69 -17.17
N LEU A 34 13.32 -13.66 -18.50
CA LEU A 34 12.44 -12.83 -19.34
C LEU A 34 10.97 -13.27 -19.24
N ARG A 35 10.69 -14.58 -19.23
CA ARG A 35 9.31 -15.07 -19.04
C ARG A 35 8.77 -14.71 -17.67
N ASP A 36 9.55 -14.96 -16.62
CA ASP A 36 9.15 -14.67 -15.25
C ASP A 36 8.90 -13.17 -15.07
N GLY A 37 9.72 -12.31 -15.68
CA GLY A 37 9.53 -10.86 -15.66
C GLY A 37 8.30 -10.38 -16.45
N LEU A 38 7.98 -11.02 -17.58
CA LEU A 38 6.83 -10.66 -18.41
C LEU A 38 5.50 -11.25 -17.92
N LEU A 39 5.54 -12.41 -17.26
CA LEU A 39 4.36 -13.12 -16.75
C LEU A 39 4.03 -12.72 -15.31
N ARG A 40 4.96 -12.09 -14.58
CA ARG A 40 4.69 -11.55 -13.26
C ARG A 40 3.81 -10.32 -13.41
N GLU A 41 2.51 -10.53 -13.45
CA GLU A 41 1.55 -9.52 -13.01
C GLU A 41 1.88 -9.22 -11.55
N VAL A 42 2.43 -8.04 -11.30
CA VAL A 42 2.53 -7.53 -9.94
C VAL A 42 1.10 -7.13 -9.57
N GLU A 43 0.33 -8.09 -9.04
CA GLU A 43 -0.79 -7.73 -8.18
C GLU A 43 -0.17 -7.00 -7.00
N GLN A 44 -0.12 -5.67 -7.09
CA GLN A 44 0.00 -4.87 -5.89
C GLN A 44 -1.29 -5.15 -5.14
N ASP A 45 -1.23 -5.98 -4.10
CA ASP A 45 -2.26 -6.02 -3.07
C ASP A 45 -2.43 -4.60 -2.58
N ARG A 46 -3.39 -3.89 -3.19
CA ARG A 46 -3.70 -2.52 -2.83
C ARG A 46 -4.32 -2.65 -1.46
N TYR A 47 -3.56 -2.28 -0.44
CA TYR A 47 -4.05 -2.29 0.93
C TYR A 47 -5.35 -1.48 1.01
N GLU A 48 -6.45 -2.16 1.29
CA GLU A 48 -7.75 -1.54 1.54
C GLU A 48 -7.88 -1.34 3.05
N PRO A 49 -7.75 -0.10 3.57
CA PRO A 49 -7.95 0.15 4.98
C PRO A 49 -9.41 -0.15 5.37
N PRO A 50 -9.67 -0.71 6.57
CA PRO A 50 -11.03 -0.87 7.05
C PRO A 50 -11.71 0.50 7.16
N VAL A 51 -12.83 0.67 6.46
CA VAL A 51 -13.67 1.87 6.54
C VAL A 51 -14.79 1.68 7.55
N HIS A 52 -15.10 2.71 8.31
CA HIS A 52 -16.21 2.74 9.25
C HIS A 52 -17.17 3.85 8.86
N ASP A 53 -18.46 3.52 8.77
CA ASP A 53 -19.51 4.52 8.61
C ASP A 53 -19.74 5.22 9.96
N LEU A 54 -19.17 6.42 10.10
CA LEU A 54 -19.34 7.25 11.29
C LEU A 54 -20.67 8.02 11.29
N GLY A 55 -21.41 7.98 10.17
CA GLY A 55 -22.58 8.81 9.95
C GLY A 55 -22.25 10.30 9.85
N ILE A 56 -23.11 11.06 9.18
CA ILE A 56 -23.07 12.53 9.20
C ILE A 56 -24.35 13.01 9.86
N ARG A 57 -24.21 13.73 10.98
CA ARG A 57 -25.34 14.41 11.62
C ARG A 57 -25.56 15.76 10.94
N PRO A 58 -26.71 16.00 10.28
CA PRO A 58 -26.98 17.27 9.62
C PRO A 58 -26.82 18.45 10.59
N GLY A 59 -26.13 19.50 10.16
CA GLY A 59 -25.86 20.68 10.98
C GLY A 59 -24.65 20.56 11.91
N ILE A 60 -23.97 19.41 11.98
CA ILE A 60 -22.71 19.25 12.72
C ILE A 60 -21.54 19.35 11.75
N ASP A 61 -20.77 20.44 11.87
CA ASP A 61 -19.53 20.65 11.12
C ASP A 61 -18.34 20.04 11.88
N LEU A 62 -17.94 18.83 11.47
CA LEU A 62 -16.83 18.09 12.07
C LEU A 62 -15.46 18.76 11.84
N THR A 63 -15.34 19.69 10.89
CA THR A 63 -14.09 20.47 10.73
C THR A 63 -13.88 21.47 11.86
N LYS A 64 -14.94 21.76 12.64
CA LYS A 64 -14.91 22.60 13.85
C LYS A 64 -14.98 21.77 15.13
N ALA A 65 -14.28 20.64 15.17
CA ALA A 65 -14.33 19.68 16.28
C ALA A 65 -14.10 20.33 17.67
N LEU A 66 -13.18 21.28 17.80
CA LEU A 66 -12.91 21.95 19.08
C LEU A 66 -14.11 22.77 19.57
N GLN A 67 -14.80 23.46 18.66
CA GLN A 67 -15.99 24.25 19.02
C GLN A 67 -17.15 23.32 19.43
N LEU A 68 -17.32 22.22 18.71
CA LEU A 68 -18.33 21.21 19.02
C LEU A 68 -18.10 20.61 20.42
N VAL A 69 -16.84 20.28 20.75
CA VAL A 69 -16.48 19.78 22.09
C VAL A 69 -16.81 20.82 23.16
N GLY A 70 -16.44 22.09 22.96
CA GLY A 70 -16.75 23.14 23.93
C GLY A 70 -18.25 23.29 24.20
N GLN A 71 -19.08 23.23 23.15
CA GLN A 71 -20.54 23.26 23.31
C GLN A 71 -21.06 22.07 24.12
N MET A 72 -20.56 20.86 23.85
CA MET A 72 -20.93 19.66 24.60
C MET A 72 -20.50 19.74 26.07
N GLU A 73 -19.32 20.31 26.35
CA GLU A 73 -18.83 20.54 27.71
C GLU A 73 -19.70 21.55 28.45
N ASP A 74 -20.04 22.66 27.81
CA ASP A 74 -20.92 23.68 28.39
C ASP A 74 -22.30 23.09 28.75
N GLU A 75 -22.90 22.31 27.84
CA GLU A 75 -24.18 21.62 28.08
C GLU A 75 -24.11 20.65 29.27
N GLU A 76 -23.02 19.88 29.40
CA GLU A 76 -22.81 18.96 30.52
C GLU A 76 -22.55 19.70 31.85
N VAL A 77 -21.85 20.83 31.82
CA VAL A 77 -21.62 21.68 33.00
C VAL A 77 -22.94 22.24 33.52
N VAL A 78 -23.79 22.76 32.63
CA VAL A 78 -25.14 23.24 32.99
C VAL A 78 -25.96 22.11 33.61
N ARG A 79 -25.99 20.92 32.99
CA ARG A 79 -26.72 19.77 33.52
C ARG A 79 -26.27 19.38 34.94
N LYS A 80 -24.95 19.39 35.20
CA LYS A 80 -24.40 19.07 36.54
C LYS A 80 -24.82 20.09 37.59
N MET A 81 -24.77 21.39 37.25
CA MET A 81 -25.23 22.45 38.14
C MET A 81 -26.71 22.32 38.52
N GLU A 82 -27.57 21.93 37.56
CA GLU A 82 -29.01 21.70 37.81
C GLU A 82 -29.27 20.50 38.73
N VAL A 83 -28.42 19.47 38.66
CA VAL A 83 -28.53 18.26 39.50
C VAL A 83 -27.88 18.47 40.88
N GLY A 84 -27.27 19.64 41.14
CA GLY A 84 -26.68 20.00 42.42
C GLY A 84 -25.43 19.19 42.78
N LYS A 85 -24.67 18.73 41.78
CA LYS A 85 -23.47 17.91 41.96
C LYS A 85 -22.28 18.40 41.16
#